data_AF-A0A377ZPT2-F1
#
_entry.id   AF-A0A377ZPT2-F1
#
_cell.length_a   1.000
_cell.length_b   1.000
_cell.length_c   1.000
_cell.angle_alpha   90.00
_cell.angle_beta   90.00
_cell.angle_gamma   90.00
#
_symmetry.space_group_name_H-M   'P 1'
#
loop_
_entity.id
_entity.type
_entity.pdbx_description
1 polymer ?
#
loop_
_entity_poly.entity_id
_entity_poly.type
_entity_poly.pdbx_seq_one_letter_code
_entity_poly.pdbx_strand_id
1 'polypeptide(L)'
;MLVQTESDRWVIPPQRALWLPPLHIHSYHLLSQTDLRAIYFSSSLIAECTSFTKSQQVHVITATPLVKELIAGLFSEDYARPSQRKIALLLLEILSEAPPLTMALPMPNDERLFSAARSLLVNQRWEASLSELAFMSAMSERTFSRLFMKDTGFSF
;
A
#
# COMPACT_ATOMS: atom_id res chain seq x y z
N MET A 1 0.13 1.42 -6.09
CA MET A 1 -0.88 2.31 -5.48
C MET A 1 -0.23 3.11 -4.36
N LEU A 2 -0.48 4.41 -4.27
CA LEU A 2 -0.11 5.24 -3.13
C LEU A 2 -1.35 5.40 -2.24
N VAL A 3 -1.22 5.15 -0.94
CA VAL A 3 -2.28 5.39 0.06
C VAL A 3 -1.77 6.42 1.05
N GLN A 4 -2.61 7.37 1.41
CA GLN A 4 -2.27 8.41 2.38
C GLN A 4 -3.41 8.64 3.38
N THR A 5 -3.04 8.78 4.64
CA THR A 5 -3.87 9.30 5.73
C THR A 5 -3.41 10.73 6.06
N GLU A 6 -3.97 11.34 7.10
CA GLU A 6 -3.54 12.67 7.56
C GLU A 6 -2.07 12.68 8.01
N SER A 7 -1.59 11.59 8.63
CA SER A 7 -0.25 11.48 9.21
C SER A 7 0.74 10.70 8.36
N ASP A 8 0.27 9.74 7.57
CA ASP A 8 1.13 8.68 7.03
C ASP A 8 0.88 8.42 5.55
N ARG A 9 1.90 7.86 4.88
CA ARG A 9 1.88 7.55 3.45
C ARG A 9 2.55 6.22 3.18
N TRP A 10 1.90 5.40 2.36
CA TRP A 10 2.36 4.06 1.99
C TRP A 10 2.32 3.88 0.48
N VAL A 11 3.40 3.33 -0.08
CA VAL A 11 3.38 2.77 -1.44
C VAL A 11 3.08 1.28 -1.33
N ILE A 12 1.97 0.87 -1.94
CA ILE A 12 1.49 -0.50 -1.98
C ILE A 12 1.74 -1.07 -3.39
N PRO A 13 2.82 -1.85 -3.58
CA PRO A 13 3.07 -2.57 -4.84
C PRO A 13 2.18 -3.83 -4.96
N PRO A 14 2.12 -4.49 -6.13
CA PRO A 14 1.25 -5.66 -6.38
C PRO A 14 1.50 -6.91 -5.50
N GLN A 15 2.62 -6.94 -4.77
CA GLN A 15 2.98 -8.04 -3.85
C GLN A 15 2.67 -7.70 -2.38
N ARG A 16 2.04 -6.55 -2.12
CA ARG A 16 1.65 -6.10 -0.80
C ARG A 16 0.15 -5.79 -0.79
N ALA A 17 -0.43 -5.85 0.40
CA ALA A 17 -1.74 -5.30 0.68
C ALA A 17 -1.68 -4.41 1.92
N LEU A 18 -2.69 -3.58 2.12
CA LEU A 18 -2.78 -2.65 3.24
C LEU A 18 -4.02 -3.01 4.07
N TRP A 19 -3.82 -3.24 5.37
CA TRP A 19 -4.92 -3.27 6.33
C TRP A 19 -5.20 -1.84 6.80
N LEU A 20 -6.46 -1.42 6.70
CA LEU A 20 -6.95 -0.15 7.21
C LEU A 20 -8.03 -0.41 8.27
N PRO A 21 -7.87 0.12 9.50
CA PRO A 21 -8.91 0.01 10.52
C PRO A 21 -10.15 0.82 10.11
N PRO A 22 -11.33 0.53 10.70
CA PRO A 22 -12.54 1.30 10.44
C PRO A 22 -12.34 2.77 10.84
N LEU A 23 -13.09 3.66 10.17
CA LEU A 23 -13.12 5.10 10.46
C LEU A 23 -11.77 5.83 10.27
N HIS A 24 -10.82 5.23 9.57
CA HIS A 24 -9.57 5.90 9.19
C HIS A 24 -9.77 6.70 7.90
N ILE A 25 -9.68 8.04 7.98
CA ILE A 25 -9.73 8.90 6.79
C ILE A 25 -8.48 8.65 5.96
N HIS A 26 -8.67 8.26 4.70
CA HIS A 26 -7.59 7.99 3.78
C HIS A 26 -8.01 8.33 2.35
N SER A 27 -7.01 8.48 1.48
CA SER A 27 -7.18 8.59 0.03
C SER A 27 -6.14 7.70 -0.64
N TYR A 28 -6.39 7.32 -1.90
CA TYR A 28 -5.44 6.55 -2.68
C TYR A 28 -5.33 7.07 -4.11
N HIS A 29 -4.13 6.92 -4.68
CA HIS A 29 -3.83 7.21 -6.07
C HIS A 29 -3.23 5.96 -6.74
N LEU A 30 -3.72 5.63 -7.92
CA LEU A 30 -3.19 4.54 -8.73
C LEU A 30 -2.08 5.11 -9.62
N LEU A 31 -0.84 4.66 -9.37
CA LEU A 31 0.36 5.13 -10.09
C LEU A 31 0.56 4.39 -11.44
N SER A 32 -0.23 3.37 -11.70
CA SER A 32 -0.22 2.55 -12.91
C SER A 32 -1.60 1.92 -13.12
N GLN A 33 -1.85 1.35 -14.30
CA GLN A 33 -3.00 0.45 -14.47
C GLN A 33 -2.95 -0.65 -13.39
N THR A 34 -3.97 -0.69 -12.55
CA THR A 34 -4.01 -1.52 -11.35
C THR A 34 -5.43 -2.04 -11.15
N ASP A 35 -5.60 -3.35 -11.06
CA ASP A 35 -6.84 -3.95 -10.60
C ASP A 35 -6.87 -3.94 -9.07
N LEU A 36 -7.67 -3.03 -8.51
CA LEU A 36 -7.81 -2.90 -7.07
C LEU A 36 -8.87 -3.88 -6.53
N ARG A 37 -8.48 -4.71 -5.57
CA ARG A 37 -9.42 -5.54 -4.79
C ARG A 37 -9.46 -5.05 -3.35
N ALA A 38 -10.65 -4.69 -2.88
CA ALA A 38 -10.90 -4.29 -1.50
C ALA A 38 -11.84 -5.29 -0.82
N ILE A 39 -11.47 -5.75 0.38
CA ILE A 39 -12.28 -6.64 1.20
C ILE A 39 -12.65 -5.91 2.47
N TYR A 40 -13.95 -5.92 2.79
CA TYR A 40 -14.49 -5.35 4.02
C TYR A 40 -14.89 -6.49 4.96
N PHE A 41 -14.34 -6.49 6.16
CA PHE A 41 -14.70 -7.45 7.20
C PHE A 41 -15.72 -6.81 8.14
N SER A 42 -16.79 -7.53 8.47
CA SER A 42 -17.74 -7.09 9.49
C SER A 42 -17.09 -7.13 10.88
N SER A 43 -17.53 -6.26 11.77
CA SER A 43 -17.05 -6.25 13.17
C SER A 43 -17.26 -7.59 13.87
N SER A 44 -18.37 -8.28 13.59
CA SER A 44 -18.64 -9.63 14.09
C SER A 44 -17.59 -10.65 13.66
N LEU A 45 -17.16 -10.62 12.40
CA LEU A 45 -16.18 -11.56 11.86
C LEU A 45 -14.77 -11.29 12.42
N ILE A 46 -14.42 -10.02 12.60
CA ILE A 46 -13.16 -9.63 13.26
C ILE A 46 -13.18 -10.10 14.72
N ALA A 47 -14.30 -9.94 15.43
CA ALA A 47 -14.42 -10.35 16.84
C ALA A 47 -14.26 -11.88 17.04
N GLU A 48 -14.59 -12.68 16.03
CA GLU A 48 -14.35 -14.13 16.06
C GLU A 48 -12.87 -14.50 15.91
N CYS A 49 -12.06 -13.63 15.32
CA CYS A 49 -10.63 -13.83 15.16
C CYS A 49 -9.88 -13.19 16.34
N THR A 50 -9.87 -13.86 17.49
CA THR A 50 -9.24 -13.34 18.72
C THR A 50 -7.72 -13.14 18.62
N SER A 51 -7.07 -13.80 17.64
CA SER A 51 -5.65 -13.60 17.35
C SER A 51 -5.36 -12.24 16.71
N PHE A 52 -6.37 -11.54 16.15
CA PHE A 52 -6.16 -10.30 15.42
C PHE A 52 -6.05 -9.05 16.31
N THR A 53 -5.04 -9.05 17.16
CA THR A 53 -4.78 -7.99 18.15
C THR A 53 -4.41 -6.63 17.55
N LYS A 54 -4.00 -6.59 16.27
CA LYS A 54 -3.57 -5.37 15.56
C LYS A 54 -4.65 -4.74 14.68
N SER A 55 -5.90 -5.19 14.78
CA SER A 55 -7.01 -4.73 13.95
C SER A 55 -7.26 -3.21 13.97
N GLN A 56 -6.78 -2.50 15.01
CA GLN A 56 -6.90 -1.04 15.16
C GLN A 56 -5.72 -0.24 14.58
N GLN A 57 -4.68 -0.90 14.06
CA GLN A 57 -3.50 -0.24 13.51
C GLN A 57 -3.47 -0.37 12.00
N VAL A 58 -3.00 0.66 11.29
CA VAL A 58 -2.69 0.54 9.87
C VAL A 58 -1.41 -0.29 9.73
N HIS A 59 -1.42 -1.34 8.91
CA HIS A 59 -0.22 -2.10 8.63
C HIS A 59 -0.20 -2.69 7.22
N VAL A 60 1.00 -2.74 6.65
CA VAL A 60 1.23 -3.38 5.36
C VAL A 60 1.52 -4.86 5.58
N ILE A 61 0.94 -5.67 4.71
CA ILE A 61 1.02 -7.13 4.75
C ILE A 61 1.58 -7.64 3.42
N THR A 62 2.31 -8.74 3.49
CA THR A 62 2.78 -9.43 2.29
C THR A 62 1.61 -10.17 1.66
N ALA A 63 1.31 -9.90 0.40
CA ALA A 63 0.38 -10.70 -0.37
C ALA A 63 1.10 -11.97 -0.86
N THR A 64 1.30 -12.92 0.05
CA THR A 64 1.85 -14.25 -0.28
C THR A 64 0.94 -14.96 -1.29
N PRO A 65 1.42 -16.01 -1.99
CA PRO A 65 0.57 -16.77 -2.90
C PRO A 65 -0.73 -17.25 -2.24
N LEU A 66 -0.65 -17.76 -1.00
CA LEU A 66 -1.84 -18.16 -0.24
C LEU A 66 -2.80 -17.00 0.00
N VAL A 67 -2.31 -15.83 0.44
CA VAL A 67 -3.17 -14.65 0.65
C VAL A 67 -3.83 -14.22 -0.65
N LYS A 68 -3.12 -14.25 -1.78
CA LYS A 68 -3.67 -13.90 -3.09
C LYS A 68 -4.79 -14.86 -3.51
N GLU A 69 -4.62 -16.15 -3.31
CA GLU A 69 -5.65 -17.16 -3.63
C GLU A 69 -6.85 -17.08 -2.68
N LEU A 70 -6.63 -16.81 -1.40
CA LEU A 70 -7.74 -16.58 -0.45
C LEU A 70 -8.54 -15.33 -0.85
N ILE A 71 -7.87 -14.24 -1.20
CA ILE A 71 -8.53 -13.05 -1.75
C ILE A 71 -9.29 -13.44 -3.02
N ALA A 72 -8.66 -14.14 -3.98
CA ALA A 72 -9.32 -14.54 -5.22
C ALA A 72 -10.59 -15.37 -4.97
N GLY A 73 -10.54 -16.33 -4.04
CA GLY A 73 -11.68 -17.15 -3.65
C GLY A 73 -12.84 -16.36 -3.05
N LEU A 74 -12.59 -15.22 -2.38
CA LEU A 74 -13.65 -14.34 -1.87
C LEU A 74 -14.39 -13.58 -2.98
N PHE A 75 -13.80 -13.45 -4.16
CA PHE A 75 -14.43 -12.84 -5.34
C PHE A 75 -14.96 -13.89 -6.33
N SER A 76 -14.73 -15.18 -6.08
CA SER A 76 -15.27 -16.25 -6.92
C SER A 76 -16.72 -16.58 -6.55
N GLU A 77 -17.52 -16.89 -7.58
CA GLU A 77 -18.89 -17.39 -7.46
C GLU A 77 -18.95 -18.90 -7.20
N ASP A 78 -17.82 -19.61 -7.29
CA ASP A 78 -17.74 -21.06 -7.11
C ASP A 78 -17.99 -21.52 -5.66
N TYR A 79 -17.90 -20.58 -4.70
CA TYR A 79 -17.99 -20.86 -3.28
C TYR A 79 -19.27 -20.31 -2.64
N ALA A 80 -20.02 -21.19 -2.00
CA ALA A 80 -21.16 -20.79 -1.18
C ALA A 80 -20.74 -19.97 0.05
N ARG A 81 -21.69 -19.23 0.63
CA ARG A 81 -21.49 -18.33 1.78
C ARG A 81 -20.76 -18.97 2.97
N PRO A 82 -21.04 -20.23 3.39
CA PRO A 82 -20.30 -20.86 4.48
C PRO A 82 -18.80 -21.05 4.17
N SER A 83 -18.46 -21.39 2.92
CA SER A 83 -17.07 -21.55 2.49
C SER A 83 -16.37 -20.20 2.39
N GLN A 84 -17.03 -19.18 1.80
CA GLN A 84 -16.51 -17.82 1.76
C GLN A 84 -16.20 -17.28 3.17
N ARG A 85 -17.07 -17.56 4.14
CA ARG A 85 -16.84 -17.19 5.55
C ARG A 85 -15.58 -17.84 6.12
N LYS A 86 -15.36 -19.13 5.86
CA LYS A 86 -14.14 -19.85 6.30
C LYS A 86 -12.88 -19.28 5.65
N ILE A 87 -12.95 -18.95 4.35
CA ILE A 87 -11.86 -18.30 3.63
C ILE A 87 -11.53 -16.95 4.27
N ALA A 88 -12.54 -16.14 4.61
CA ALA A 88 -12.35 -14.85 5.24
C ALA A 88 -11.74 -14.95 6.66
N LEU A 89 -12.17 -15.94 7.45
CA LEU A 89 -11.60 -16.20 8.78
C LEU A 89 -10.14 -16.63 8.68
N LEU A 90 -9.82 -17.56 7.78
CA LEU A 90 -8.45 -17.99 7.54
C LEU A 90 -7.57 -16.84 7.06
N LEU A 91 -8.11 -15.96 6.20
CA LEU A 91 -7.40 -14.76 5.77
C LEU A 91 -7.08 -13.88 6.99
N LEU A 92 -8.06 -13.56 7.85
CA LEU A 92 -7.83 -12.77 9.07
C LEU A 92 -6.79 -13.40 10.01
N GLU A 93 -6.81 -14.72 10.16
CA GLU A 93 -5.84 -15.44 10.99
C GLU A 93 -4.42 -15.27 10.43
N ILE A 94 -4.23 -15.47 9.12
CA ILE A 94 -2.95 -15.22 8.45
C ILE A 94 -2.51 -13.76 8.58
N LEU A 95 -3.45 -12.79 8.47
CA LEU A 95 -3.14 -11.38 8.66
C LEU A 95 -2.67 -11.07 10.08
N SER A 96 -3.17 -11.81 11.07
CA SER A 96 -2.83 -11.65 12.49
C SER A 96 -1.42 -12.12 12.80
N GLU A 97 -0.95 -13.17 12.12
CA GLU A 97 0.40 -13.73 12.25
C GLU A 97 1.45 -12.92 11.49
N ALA A 98 1.03 -12.20 10.44
CA ALA A 98 1.94 -11.45 9.59
C ALA A 98 2.70 -10.38 10.40
N PRO A 99 4.05 -10.34 10.29
CA PRO A 99 4.81 -9.27 10.90
C PRO A 99 4.40 -7.94 10.26
N PRO A 100 4.14 -6.88 11.05
CA PRO A 100 3.76 -5.60 10.52
C PRO A 100 4.95 -5.06 9.71
N LEU A 101 4.70 -4.74 8.44
CA LEU A 101 5.67 -4.07 7.60
C LEU A 101 5.39 -2.57 7.63
N THR A 102 6.38 -1.80 8.09
CA THR A 102 6.36 -0.35 7.91
C THR A 102 6.83 -0.05 6.50
N MET A 103 5.92 -0.02 5.53
CA MET A 103 6.23 0.47 4.19
C MET A 103 5.88 1.96 4.10
N ALA A 104 6.53 2.77 4.94
CA ALA A 104 6.51 4.21 4.73
C ALA A 104 7.08 4.49 3.34
N LEU A 105 6.45 5.39 2.57
CA LEU A 105 7.02 5.86 1.31
C LEU A 105 8.45 6.38 1.61
N PRO A 106 9.51 5.71 1.13
CA PRO A 106 10.86 6.16 1.41
C PRO A 106 11.10 7.48 0.67
N MET A 107 11.65 8.44 1.40
CA MET A 107 12.00 9.74 0.85
C MET A 107 13.47 9.76 0.43
N PRO A 108 13.82 10.47 -0.66
CA PRO A 108 15.22 10.66 -1.05
C PRO A 108 16.03 11.31 0.07
N ASN A 109 17.30 10.94 0.22
CA ASN A 109 18.19 11.53 1.22
C ASN A 109 18.84 12.83 0.72
N ASP A 110 19.07 12.97 -0.59
CA ASP A 110 19.53 14.24 -1.18
C ASP A 110 18.46 15.33 -1.03
N GLU A 111 18.82 16.46 -0.43
CA GLU A 111 17.88 17.54 -0.10
C GLU A 111 17.11 18.09 -1.31
N ARG A 112 17.72 18.11 -2.50
CA ARG A 112 17.06 18.62 -3.71
C ARG A 112 16.01 17.63 -4.20
N LEU A 113 16.35 16.34 -4.23
CA LEU A 113 15.39 15.27 -4.54
C LEU A 113 14.28 15.20 -3.49
N PHE A 114 14.60 15.36 -2.21
CA PHE A 114 13.62 15.42 -1.13
C PHE A 114 12.65 16.57 -1.35
N SER A 115 13.14 17.77 -1.68
CA SER A 115 12.31 18.95 -1.95
C SER A 115 11.39 18.73 -3.15
N ALA A 116 11.92 18.18 -4.26
CA ALA A 116 11.14 17.84 -5.44
C ALA A 116 10.06 16.77 -5.14
N ALA A 117 10.44 15.68 -4.47
CA ALA A 117 9.51 14.61 -4.06
C ALA A 117 8.44 15.13 -3.09
N ARG A 118 8.81 15.98 -2.13
CA ARG A 118 7.86 16.62 -1.22
C ARG A 118 6.90 17.54 -1.96
N SER A 119 7.38 18.34 -2.91
CA SER A 119 6.54 19.21 -3.74
C SER A 119 5.52 18.41 -4.54
N LEU A 120 5.93 17.29 -5.14
CA LEU A 120 5.01 16.36 -5.83
C LEU A 120 3.88 15.90 -4.93
N LEU A 121 4.24 15.48 -3.72
CA LEU A 121 3.31 14.91 -2.76
C LEU A 121 2.36 15.95 -2.16
N VAL A 122 2.87 17.14 -1.82
CA VAL A 122 2.07 18.23 -1.22
C VAL A 122 1.12 18.84 -2.25
N ASN A 123 1.61 19.08 -3.46
CA ASN A 123 0.83 19.71 -4.53
C ASN A 123 0.09 18.70 -5.42
N GLN A 124 0.16 17.41 -5.10
CA GLN A 124 -0.49 16.31 -5.84
C GLN A 124 -0.16 16.32 -7.34
N ARG A 125 1.07 16.69 -7.70
CA ARG A 125 1.53 16.82 -9.10
C ARG A 125 1.92 15.47 -9.71
N TRP A 126 1.03 14.48 -9.66
CA TRP A 126 1.32 13.10 -10.08
C TRP A 126 1.73 12.94 -11.55
N GLU A 127 1.42 13.94 -12.38
CA GLU A 127 1.74 13.95 -13.81
C GLU A 127 3.09 14.64 -14.13
N ALA A 128 3.84 15.11 -13.13
CA ALA A 128 5.13 15.75 -13.39
C ALA A 128 6.09 14.75 -14.04
N SER A 129 6.70 15.17 -15.15
CA SER A 129 7.66 14.33 -15.87
C SER A 129 9.00 14.23 -15.13
N LEU A 130 9.77 13.18 -15.43
CA LEU A 130 11.16 13.05 -14.93
C LEU A 130 11.99 14.28 -15.28
N SER A 131 11.78 14.84 -16.48
CA SER A 131 12.48 16.03 -16.96
C SER A 131 12.20 17.26 -16.09
N GLU A 132 10.93 17.49 -15.75
CA GLU A 132 10.52 18.60 -14.88
C GLU A 132 11.17 18.49 -13.50
N LEU A 133 11.22 17.29 -12.94
CA LEU A 133 11.75 17.07 -11.60
C LEU A 133 13.26 17.13 -11.54
N ALA A 134 13.92 16.61 -12.58
CA ALA A 134 15.36 16.76 -12.75
C ALA A 134 15.73 18.25 -12.87
N PHE A 135 14.97 19.01 -13.66
CA PHE A 135 15.14 20.46 -13.79
C PHE A 135 14.93 21.19 -12.45
N MET A 136 13.83 20.91 -11.74
CA MET A 136 13.56 21.49 -10.42
C MET A 136 14.64 21.15 -9.38
N SER A 137 15.28 19.99 -9.53
CA SER A 137 16.35 19.52 -8.63
C SER A 137 17.74 19.98 -9.07
N ALA A 138 17.86 20.77 -10.14
CA ALA A 138 19.13 21.15 -10.77
C ALA A 138 20.03 19.93 -11.08
N MET A 139 19.41 18.89 -11.65
CA MET A 139 20.05 17.61 -12.01
C MET A 139 19.75 17.23 -13.46
N SER A 140 20.62 16.40 -14.04
CA SER A 140 20.24 15.63 -15.23
C SER A 140 19.25 14.53 -14.86
N GLU A 141 18.39 14.10 -15.79
CA GLU A 141 17.46 12.98 -15.60
C GLU A 141 18.19 11.70 -15.17
N ARG A 142 19.37 11.44 -15.75
CA ARG A 142 20.21 10.29 -15.39
C ARG A 142 20.67 10.36 -13.93
N THR A 143 21.06 11.54 -13.46
CA THR A 143 21.50 11.74 -12.07
C THR A 143 20.31 11.60 -11.12
N PHE A 144 19.17 12.19 -11.46
CA PHE A 144 17.94 12.10 -10.68
C PHE A 144 17.49 10.65 -10.52
N SER A 145 17.27 9.93 -11.63
CA SER A 145 16.78 8.55 -11.62
C SER A 145 17.70 7.62 -10.83
N ARG A 146 19.02 7.74 -11.02
CA ARG A 146 20.00 6.94 -10.28
C ARG A 146 19.97 7.20 -8.77
N LEU A 147 19.86 8.46 -8.34
CA LEU A 147 19.81 8.81 -6.91
C LEU A 147 18.47 8.46 -6.29
N PHE A 148 17.37 8.72 -7.00
CA PHE A 148 16.03 8.35 -6.57
C PHE A 148 15.90 6.84 -6.36
N MET A 149 16.39 6.04 -7.31
CA MET A 149 16.41 4.58 -7.19
C MET A 149 17.33 4.10 -6.06
N LYS A 150 18.49 4.74 -5.89
CA LYS A 150 19.44 4.42 -4.82
C LYS A 150 18.84 4.67 -3.43
N ASP A 151 18.16 5.81 -3.25
CA ASP A 151 17.69 6.25 -1.94
C ASP A 151 16.31 5.67 -1.59
N THR A 152 15.45 5.47 -2.58
CA THR A 152 14.06 5.02 -2.36
C THR A 152 13.81 3.56 -2.71
N GLY A 153 14.67 2.95 -3.54
CA GLY A 153 14.42 1.62 -4.09
C GLY A 153 13.36 1.59 -5.19
N PHE A 154 12.90 2.75 -5.67
CA PHE A 154 11.89 2.87 -6.72
C PHE A 154 12.45 3.57 -7.96
N SER A 155 12.06 3.10 -9.15
CA SER A 155 12.22 3.88 -10.37
C SER A 155 11.20 5.03 -10.37
N PHE A 156 11.58 6.15 -10.96
CA PHE A 156 10.66 7.24 -11.25
C PHE A 156 9.86 6.93 -12.52
#